data_AF-A0A3G8LGM1-F1
#
_entry.id   AF-A0A3G8LGM1-F1
#
_cell.length_a   1.000
_cell.length_b   1.000
_cell.length_c   1.000
_cell.angle_alpha   90.00
_cell.angle_beta   90.00
_cell.angle_gamma   90.00
#
_symmetry.space_group_name_H-M   'P 1'
#
loop_
_entity.id
_entity.type
_entity.pdbx_description
1 polymer ?
#
loop_
_entity_poly.entity_id
_entity_poly.type
_entity_poly.pdbx_seq_one_letter_code
_entity_poly.pdbx_strand_id
1 'polypeptide(L)' 'MPVRYVVNHPDGWAVKNPKGKKALRVVKTQKEAIDYAKSLSDTTSVIVQSKEGSFRKN' A
#
# COMPACT_ATOMS: atom_id res chain seq x y z
N MET A 1 15.81 1.85 2.71
CA MET A 1 14.51 2.48 2.48
C MET A 1 13.53 1.40 2.02
N PRO A 2 12.38 1.17 2.71
CA PRO A 2 11.44 0.10 2.37
C PRO A 2 10.57 0.39 1.14
N VAL A 3 10.18 -0.69 0.45
CA VAL A 3 9.06 -0.70 -0.49
C VAL A 3 7.75 -0.69 0.30
N ARG A 4 6.75 0.09 -0.11
CA ARG A 4 5.43 0.09 0.52
C ARG A 4 4.41 -0.63 -0.35
N TYR A 5 3.58 -1.45 0.27
CA TYR A 5 2.50 -2.15 -0.40
C TYR A 5 1.18 -1.43 -0.12
N VAL A 6 0.47 -1.05 -1.18
CA VAL A 6 -0.91 -0.58 -1.12
C VAL A 6 -1.80 -1.76 -1.49
N VAL A 7 -2.55 -2.28 -0.52
CA VAL A 7 -3.34 -3.51 -0.67
C VAL A 7 -4.82 -3.27 -0.42
N ASN A 8 -5.67 -4.08 -1.05
CA ASN A 8 -7.11 -4.05 -0.78
C ASN A 8 -7.37 -4.49 0.67
N HIS A 9 -8.28 -3.79 1.36
CA HIS A 9 -8.68 -4.02 2.73
C HIS A 9 -10.21 -3.97 2.84
N PRO A 10 -10.86 -4.74 3.74
CA PRO A 10 -12.32 -4.68 3.92
C PRO A 10 -12.87 -3.26 4.10
N ASP A 11 -12.13 -2.41 4.82
CA ASP A 11 -12.50 -1.01 5.08
C ASP A 11 -11.95 0.01 4.06
N GLY A 12 -11.34 -0.44 2.96
CA GLY A 12 -10.77 0.42 1.91
C GLY A 12 -9.39 -0.04 1.42
N TRP A 13 -8.37 0.80 1.61
CA TRP A 13 -7.02 0.56 1.11
C TRP A 13 -5.99 0.70 2.22
N ALA A 14 -5.19 -0.35 2.40
CA ALA A 14 -4.18 -0.42 3.45
C ALA A 14 -2.78 -0.21 2.90
N VAL A 15 -1.97 0.58 3.61
CA VAL A 15 -0.53 0.70 3.37
C VAL A 15 0.21 -0.23 4.34
N LYS A 16 1.06 -1.10 3.82
CA LYS A 16 1.78 -2.13 4.56
C LYS A 16 3.26 -2.16 4.22
N ASN A 17 4.04 -2.62 5.18
CA ASN A 17 5.44 -2.99 4.95
C ASN A 17 5.54 -4.35 4.25
N PRO A 18 6.63 -4.60 3.50
CA PRO A 18 6.95 -5.94 3.02
C PRO A 18 7.03 -6.86 4.23
N LYS A 19 6.31 -7.99 4.21
CA LYS A 19 6.25 -8.95 5.34
C LYS A 19 5.67 -8.37 6.65
N GLY A 20 5.09 -7.17 6.61
CA GLY A 20 4.46 -6.54 7.77
C GLY A 20 3.14 -7.23 8.12
N LYS A 21 2.99 -7.67 9.36
CA LYS A 21 1.74 -8.29 9.85
C LYS A 21 0.59 -7.28 10.01
N LYS A 22 0.91 -5.99 10.15
CA LYS A 22 -0.05 -4.90 10.39
C LYS A 22 0.02 -3.83 9.31
N ALA A 23 -1.13 -3.21 9.03
CA ALA A 23 -1.21 -1.99 8.24
C ALA A 23 -0.62 -0.80 9.01
N LEU A 24 0.12 0.06 8.30
CA LEU A 24 0.56 1.36 8.80
C LEU A 24 -0.62 2.32 8.84
N ARG A 25 -1.46 2.28 7.80
CA ARG A 25 -2.66 3.12 7.65
C ARG A 25 -3.69 2.41 6.78
N VAL A 26 -4.96 2.64 7.07
CA VAL A 26 -6.09 2.30 6.19
C VAL A 26 -6.81 3.58 5.83
N VAL A 27 -7.12 3.76 4.56
CA VAL A 27 -7.80 4.94 4.00
C VAL A 27 -8.88 4.49 3.01
N LYS A 28 -9.75 5.41 2.58
CA LYS A 28 -10.94 5.03 1.81
C LYS A 28 -10.60 4.71 0.36
N THR A 29 -9.64 5.40 -0.22
CA THR A 29 -9.32 5.28 -1.65
C THR A 29 -7.90 4.80 -1.91
N GLN A 30 -7.70 4.11 -3.03
CA GLN A 30 -6.37 3.67 -3.48
C GLN A 30 -5.42 4.85 -3.67
N LYS A 31 -5.95 5.97 -4.18
CA LYS A 31 -5.20 7.21 -4.40
C LYS A 31 -4.66 7.76 -3.08
N GLU A 32 -5.51 7.89 -2.06
CA GLU A 32 -5.08 8.32 -0.72
C GLU A 32 -4.00 7.41 -0.14
N ALA A 33 -4.09 6.10 -0.37
CA ALA A 33 -3.12 5.13 0.14
C ALA A 33 -1.76 5.29 -0.56
N ILE A 34 -1.77 5.51 -1.88
CA ILE A 34 -0.57 5.78 -2.66
C ILE A 34 0.07 7.10 -2.22
N ASP A 35 -0.73 8.15 -2.05
CA ASP A 35 -0.25 9.47 -1.65
C ASP A 35 0.36 9.43 -0.25
N TYR A 36 -0.28 8.72 0.70
CA TYR A 36 0.29 8.45 2.03
C TYR A 36 1.57 7.63 1.96
N ALA A 37 1.63 6.59 1.13
CA ALA A 37 2.84 5.78 0.99
C ALA A 37 4.02 6.61 0.44
N LYS A 38 3.76 7.52 -0.50
CA LYS A 38 4.77 8.43 -1.09
C LYS A 38 5.20 9.56 -0.15
N SER A 39 4.36 9.96 0.80
CA SER A 39 4.71 11.02 1.75
C SER A 39 5.67 10.56 2.86
N LEU A 40 5.83 9.25 3.05
CA LEU A 40 6.81 8.69 3.98
C LEU A 40 8.22 8.88 3.43
N SER A 41 9.09 9.52 4.22
CA SER A 41 10.46 9.89 3.83
C SER A 41 11.38 8.70 3.53
N ASP A 42 11.03 7.51 4.01
CA ASP A 42 11.80 6.29 3.83
C ASP A 42 11.29 5.40 2.69
N THR A 43 10.23 5.80 1.97
CA THR A 43 9.67 4.99 0.88
C THR A 43 10.56 5.02 -0.36
N THR A 44 11.01 3.86 -0.83
CA THR A 44 11.73 3.75 -2.11
C THR A 44 10.80 3.56 -3.30
N SER A 45 9.76 2.75 -3.14
CA SER A 45 8.80 2.45 -4.19
C SER A 45 7.46 2.03 -3.60
N VAL A 46 6.40 2.17 -4.39
CA VAL A 46 5.03 1.80 -4.01
C VAL A 46 4.53 0.72 -4.95
N ILE A 47 4.20 -0.44 -4.41
CA ILE A 47 3.58 -1.55 -5.13
C ILE A 47 2.10 -1.56 -4.79
N VAL A 48 1.27 -1.45 -5.82
CA VAL A 48 -0.18 -1.35 -5.67
C VAL A 48 -0.83 -2.66 -6.10
N GLN A 49 -1.67 -3.21 -5.23
CA GLN A 49 -2.50 -4.38 -5.53
C GLN A 49 -3.72 -3.96 -6.36
N SER A 50 -4.16 -4.84 -7.25
CA SER A 50 -5.45 -4.73 -7.90
C SER A 50 -6.59 -4.92 -6.90
N LYS A 51 -7.82 -4.56 -7.29
CA LYS A 51 -9.00 -4.78 -6.45
C LYS A 51 -9.24 -6.28 -6.23
N GLU A 52 -8.84 -7.09 -7.20
CA GLU A 52 -8.98 -8.54 -7.26
C GLU A 52 -7.90 -9.26 -6.43
N GLY A 53 -6.98 -8.51 -5.81
CA GLY A 53 -5.94 -9.07 -4.93
C GLY A 53 -4.66 -9.49 -5.67
N SER A 54 -4.57 -9.31 -6.98
CA SER A 54 -3.37 -9.59 -7.75
C SER A 54 -2.42 -8.39 -7.77
N PHE A 55 -1.12 -8.66 -7.75
CA PHE A 55 -0.12 -7.65 -8.08
C PHE A 55 0.25 -7.82 -9.55
N ARG A 56 0.42 -6.72 -10.28
CA ARG A 56 0.98 -6.80 -11.63
C ARG A 56 2.41 -7.31 -11.52
N LYS A 57 2.64 -8.55 -11.97
CA LYS A 57 3.98 -9.03 -12.32
C LYS A 57 4.31 -8.39 -13.67
N ASN A 58 5.25 -7.46 -13.68
CA ASN A 58 6.01 -7.20 -14.89
C ASN A 58 6.91 -8.41 -15.19
#